data_AF-A0A9E2JTK4-F1
#
_entry.id   AF-A0A9E2JTK4-F1
#
_cell.length_a   1.000
_cell.length_b   1.000
_cell.length_c   1.000
_cell.angle_alpha   90.00
_cell.angle_beta   90.00
_cell.angle_gamma   90.00
#
_symmetry.space_group_name_H-M   'P 1'
#
loop_
_entity.id
_entity.type
_entity.pdbx_description
1 polymer ?
#
loop_
_entity_poly.entity_id
_entity_poly.type
_entity_poly.pdbx_seq_one_letter_code
_entity_poly.pdbx_strand_id
1 'polypeptide(L)'
;MSAGEDLVIAASAMVLHRGGLRLCGDLLAALKCSLRFCPRSARLGRAIEAAELVLAARDACDDVAFDAARDALSREVSALLAGKAHDQLRRARGV
;
A
#
# COMPACT_ATOMS: atom_id res chain seq x y z
N MET A 1 0.64 10.71 -12.93
CA MET A 1 1.13 9.73 -11.95
C MET A 1 1.23 8.38 -12.64
N SER A 2 2.25 7.59 -12.32
CA SER A 2 2.29 6.19 -12.74
C SER A 2 1.35 5.35 -11.85
N ALA A 3 0.75 4.29 -12.38
CA ALA A 3 -0.18 3.45 -11.61
C ALA A 3 0.47 2.82 -10.34
N GLY A 4 1.80 2.68 -10.31
CA GLY A 4 2.52 2.29 -9.10
C GLY A 4 2.56 3.38 -8.01
N GLU A 5 2.58 4.66 -8.40
CA GLU A 5 2.47 5.77 -7.45
C GLU A 5 1.05 5.86 -6.87
N ASP A 6 0.03 5.62 -7.69
CA ASP A 6 -1.36 5.59 -7.26
C ASP A 6 -1.60 4.50 -6.20
N LEU A 7 -0.95 3.34 -6.36
CA LEU A 7 -0.98 2.27 -5.34
C LEU A 7 -0.32 2.73 -4.04
N VAL A 8 0.88 3.32 -4.12
CA VAL A 8 1.59 3.79 -2.91
C VAL A 8 0.79 4.85 -2.18
N ILE A 9 0.13 5.78 -2.90
CA ILE A 9 -0.72 6.80 -2.30
C ILE A 9 -1.95 6.18 -1.62
N ALA A 10 -2.68 5.31 -2.31
CA ALA A 10 -3.86 4.66 -1.75
C ALA A 10 -3.51 3.80 -0.53
N ALA A 11 -2.42 3.03 -0.63
CA ALA A 11 -1.89 2.24 0.49
C ALA A 11 -1.45 3.13 1.66
N SER A 12 -0.75 4.24 1.39
CA SER A 12 -0.36 5.22 2.42
C SER A 12 -1.58 5.82 3.13
N ALA A 13 -2.62 6.19 2.37
CA ALA A 13 -3.86 6.71 2.95
C ALA A 13 -4.58 5.66 3.80
N MET A 14 -4.61 4.41 3.33
CA MET A 14 -5.18 3.26 4.04
C MET A 14 -4.48 2.98 5.37
N VAL A 15 -3.14 3.02 5.41
CA VAL A 15 -2.38 2.73 6.64
C VAL A 15 -2.38 3.90 7.63
N LEU A 16 -2.49 5.13 7.16
CA LEU A 16 -2.52 6.33 8.02
C LEU A 16 -3.91 6.61 8.61
N HIS A 17 -4.98 6.08 8.00
CA HIS A 17 -6.33 6.30 8.47
C HIS A 17 -6.57 5.60 9.82
N ARG A 18 -7.01 6.39 10.80
CA ARG A 18 -7.40 5.88 12.12
C ARG A 18 -8.82 5.33 12.06
N GLY A 19 -8.95 4.01 12.15
CA GLY A 19 -10.26 3.35 12.17
C GLY A 19 -10.13 1.85 11.89
N GLY A 20 -11.17 1.09 12.27
CA GLY A 20 -11.29 -0.31 11.88
C GLY A 20 -11.86 -0.47 10.47
N LEU A 21 -11.96 -1.72 10.03
CA LEU A 21 -12.49 -2.18 8.73
C LEU A 21 -13.78 -1.48 8.26
N ARG A 22 -14.67 -1.10 9.17
CA ARG A 22 -15.95 -0.42 8.88
C ARG A 22 -15.84 1.04 8.45
N LEU A 23 -14.73 1.71 8.77
CA LEU A 23 -14.54 3.15 8.53
C LEU A 23 -13.72 3.45 7.27
N CYS A 24 -13.13 2.41 6.66
CA CYS A 24 -12.18 2.57 5.56
C CYS A 24 -12.80 2.40 4.16
N GLY A 25 -14.13 2.50 4.01
CA GLY A 25 -14.84 2.15 2.77
C GLY A 25 -14.27 2.81 1.51
N ASP A 26 -14.10 4.13 1.52
CA ASP A 26 -13.58 4.88 0.37
C ASP A 26 -12.09 4.59 0.11
N LEU A 27 -11.31 4.36 1.17
CA LEU A 27 -9.89 4.01 1.07
C LEU A 27 -9.69 2.61 0.48
N LEU A 28 -10.56 1.67 0.83
CA LEU A 28 -10.57 0.32 0.26
C LEU A 28 -10.96 0.35 -1.22
N ALA A 29 -11.93 1.19 -1.60
CA ALA A 29 -12.30 1.40 -3.00
C ALA A 29 -11.12 1.99 -3.80
N ALA A 30 -10.44 3.01 -3.25
CA ALA A 30 -9.26 3.61 -3.85
C ALA A 30 -8.12 2.57 -3.99
N LEU A 31 -7.85 1.80 -2.94
CA LEU A 31 -6.81 0.75 -2.95
C LEU A 31 -7.09 -0.32 -4.02
N LYS A 32 -8.34 -0.78 -4.10
CA LYS A 32 -8.80 -1.74 -5.11
C LYS A 32 -8.68 -1.20 -6.54
N CYS A 33 -9.01 0.08 -6.73
CA CYS A 33 -8.86 0.75 -8.02
C CYS A 33 -7.39 0.83 -8.43
N SER A 34 -6.51 1.29 -7.54
CA SER A 34 -5.07 1.38 -7.82
C SER A 34 -4.45 0.01 -8.12
N LEU A 35 -4.83 -1.04 -7.38
CA LEU A 35 -4.36 -2.41 -7.63
C LEU A 35 -4.70 -2.90 -9.03
N ARG A 36 -5.90 -2.60 -9.54
CA ARG A 36 -6.34 -3.03 -10.87
C ARG A 36 -5.43 -2.54 -12.00
N PHE A 37 -4.86 -1.36 -11.83
CA PHE A 37 -4.03 -0.71 -12.86
C PHE A 37 -2.53 -0.76 -12.55
N CYS A 38 -2.15 -1.22 -11.36
CA CYS A 38 -0.76 -1.27 -10.94
C CYS A 38 0.01 -2.35 -11.71
N PRO A 39 1.12 -2.00 -12.41
CA PRO A 39 1.96 -2.99 -13.04
C PRO A 39 2.63 -3.87 -11.98
N ARG A 40 2.52 -5.19 -12.15
CA ARG A 40 3.26 -6.14 -11.32
C ARG A 40 4.75 -5.99 -11.61
N SER A 41 5.48 -5.45 -10.63
CA SER A 41 6.93 -5.30 -10.68
C SER A 41 7.53 -5.87 -9.40
N ALA A 42 8.76 -6.38 -9.48
CA ALA A 42 9.45 -6.94 -8.31
C ALA A 42 9.55 -5.92 -7.15
N ARG A 43 9.68 -4.62 -7.47
CA ARG A 43 9.71 -3.54 -6.48
C ARG A 43 8.40 -3.42 -5.72
N LEU A 44 7.25 -3.56 -6.39
CA LEU A 44 5.92 -3.37 -5.80
C LEU A 44 5.27 -4.68 -5.33
N GLY A 45 5.83 -5.84 -5.68
CA GLY A 45 5.20 -7.15 -5.46
C GLY A 45 4.68 -7.37 -4.05
N ARG A 46 5.53 -7.15 -3.03
CA ARG A 46 5.13 -7.33 -1.62
C ARG A 46 4.06 -6.34 -1.16
N ALA A 47 4.10 -5.10 -1.64
CA ALA A 47 3.06 -4.11 -1.33
C ALA A 47 1.72 -4.46 -2.02
N ILE A 48 1.76 -5.01 -3.23
CA ILE A 48 0.59 -5.52 -3.95
C ILE A 48 -0.03 -6.69 -3.16
N GLU A 49 0.78 -7.68 -2.76
CA GLU A 49 0.32 -8.83 -1.97
C GLU A 49 -0.31 -8.39 -0.65
N ALA A 50 0.33 -7.49 0.09
CA ALA A 50 -0.22 -6.97 1.34
C ALA A 50 -1.54 -6.21 1.13
N ALA A 51 -1.66 -5.43 0.04
CA ALA A 51 -2.90 -4.74 -0.29
C ALA A 51 -4.03 -5.70 -0.71
N GLU A 52 -3.71 -6.77 -1.44
CA GLU A 52 -4.66 -7.85 -1.75
C GLU A 52 -5.16 -8.53 -0.47
N LEU A 53 -4.29 -8.77 0.52
CA LEU A 53 -4.67 -9.33 1.83
C LEU A 53 -5.60 -8.40 2.61
N VAL A 54 -5.39 -7.07 2.57
CA VAL A 54 -6.30 -6.09 3.19
C VAL A 54 -7.70 -6.19 2.59
N LEU A 55 -7.81 -6.31 1.27
CA LEU A 55 -9.10 -6.46 0.59
C LEU A 55 -9.75 -7.81 0.88
N ALA A 56 -8.98 -8.89 0.92
CA ALA A 56 -9.49 -10.22 1.27
C ALA A 56 -10.04 -10.26 2.70
N ALA A 57 -9.33 -9.67 3.67
CA ALA A 57 -9.80 -9.56 5.04
C ALA A 57 -11.07 -8.70 5.15
N ARG A 58 -11.18 -7.64 4.34
CA ARG A 58 -12.42 -6.84 4.24
C ARG A 58 -13.61 -7.68 3.78
N ASP A 59 -13.44 -8.43 2.71
CA ASP A 59 -14.49 -9.26 2.11
C ASP A 59 -14.91 -10.38 3.07
N ALA A 60 -13.97 -10.93 3.84
CA ALA A 60 -14.24 -11.89 4.91
C ALA A 60 -14.85 -11.27 6.18
N CYS A 61 -14.89 -9.94 6.30
CA CYS A 61 -15.28 -9.22 7.51
C CYS A 61 -14.48 -9.64 8.77
N ASP A 62 -13.19 -9.91 8.59
CA ASP A 62 -12.28 -10.31 9.66
C ASP A 62 -11.40 -9.13 10.09
N ASP A 63 -11.76 -8.53 11.24
CA ASP A 63 -11.06 -7.35 11.77
C ASP A 63 -9.60 -7.66 12.19
N VAL A 64 -9.33 -8.88 12.67
CA VAL A 64 -7.97 -9.27 13.12
C VAL A 64 -7.06 -9.47 11.92
N ALA A 65 -7.53 -10.19 10.91
CA ALA A 65 -6.80 -10.36 9.66
C ALA A 65 -6.59 -9.01 8.95
N PHE A 66 -7.58 -8.12 9.03
CA PHE A 66 -7.51 -6.78 8.44
C PHE A 66 -6.42 -5.94 9.08
N ASP A 67 -6.35 -5.89 10.41
CA ASP A 67 -5.32 -5.15 11.13
C ASP A 67 -3.92 -5.72 10.85
N ALA A 68 -3.77 -7.05 10.85
CA ALA A 68 -2.50 -7.71 10.53
C ALA A 68 -2.04 -7.41 9.09
N ALA A 69 -2.96 -7.44 8.12
CA ALA A 69 -2.69 -7.10 6.72
C ALA A 69 -2.35 -5.62 6.55
N ARG A 70 -3.04 -4.72 7.27
CA ARG A 70 -2.74 -3.28 7.27
C ARG A 70 -1.35 -3.00 7.83
N ASP A 71 -0.93 -3.69 8.88
CA ASP A 71 0.42 -3.57 9.44
C ASP A 71 1.49 -4.07 8.47
N ALA A 72 1.23 -5.17 7.77
CA ALA A 72 2.11 -5.64 6.70
C ALA A 72 2.22 -4.62 5.57
N LEU A 73 1.08 -4.08 5.12
CA LEU A 73 1.04 -3.03 4.09
C LEU A 73 1.83 -1.78 4.52
N SER A 74 1.71 -1.39 5.79
CA SER A 74 2.46 -0.26 6.37
C SER A 74 3.97 -0.45 6.28
N ARG A 75 4.47 -1.67 6.59
CA ARG A 75 5.90 -2.00 6.48
C ARG A 75 6.40 -1.92 5.04
N GLU A 76 5.67 -2.49 4.09
CA GLU A 76 6.08 -2.50 2.68
C GLU A 76 6.04 -1.10 2.05
N VAL A 77 5.01 -0.30 2.34
CA VAL A 77 4.93 1.10 1.91
C VAL A 77 6.10 1.91 2.48
N SER A 78 6.43 1.71 3.76
CA SER A 78 7.57 2.38 4.39
C SER A 78 8.89 2.03 3.72
N ALA A 79 9.10 0.75 3.38
CA ALA A 79 10.29 0.29 2.65
C ALA A 79 10.40 0.92 1.25
N LEU A 80 9.28 1.02 0.54
CA LEU A 80 9.21 1.66 -0.79
C LEU A 80 9.61 3.15 -0.73
N LEU A 81 9.08 3.86 0.26
CA LEU A 81 9.37 5.28 0.47
C LEU A 81 10.82 5.50 0.91
N ALA A 82 11.34 4.67 1.81
CA ALA A 82 12.75 4.71 2.22
C ALA A 82 13.70 4.45 1.04
N GLY A 83 13.39 3.47 0.18
CA GLY A 83 14.14 3.21 -1.05
C GLY A 83 14.11 4.40 -2.01
N LYS A 84 12.95 5.05 -2.19
CA LYS A 84 12.83 6.25 -3.02
C LYS A 84 13.65 7.43 -2.48
N ALA A 85 13.65 7.64 -1.16
CA ALA A 85 14.47 8.65 -0.52
C ALA A 85 15.97 8.36 -0.70
N HIS A 86 16.39 7.10 -0.58
CA HIS A 86 17.77 6.70 -0.83
C HIS A 86 18.20 6.94 -2.28
N ASP A 87 17.37 6.56 -3.25
CA ASP A 87 17.61 6.82 -4.68
C ASP A 87 17.79 8.32 -4.98
N GLN A 88 16.95 9.17 -4.37
CA GLN A 88 17.02 10.62 -4.52
C GLN A 88 18.31 11.20 -3.95
N LEU A 89 18.73 10.74 -2.76
CA LEU A 89 19.98 11.16 -2.14
C LEU A 89 21.20 10.74 -2.96
N ARG A 90 21.21 9.53 -3.53
CA ARG A 90 22.29 9.07 -4.42
C ARG A 90 22.40 9.97 -5.65
N ARG A 91 21.27 10.26 -6.31
CA ARG A 91 21.23 11.15 -7.48
C ARG A 91 21.71 12.58 -7.16
N ALA A 92 21.28 13.13 -6.03
CA ALA A 92 21.70 14.46 -5.58
C ALA A 92 23.21 14.54 -5.28
N ARG A 93 23.84 13.41 -4.92
CA ARG A 93 25.27 13.31 -4.65
C ARG A 93 26.14 13.04 -5.89
N GLY A 94 25.54 12.85 -7.07
CA GLY A 94 26.27 12.66 -8.32
C GLY A 94 27.11 11.38 -8.39
N VAL A 95 26.76 10.35 -7.59
CA VAL A 95 27.40 9.02 -7.60
C VAL A 95 26.58 8.04 -8.41
#